data_AF-A0A7X6VFM6-F1
#
_entry.id   AF-A0A7X6VFM6-F1
#
_cell.length_a   1.000
_cell.length_b   1.000
_cell.length_c   1.000
_cell.angle_alpha   90.00
_cell.angle_beta   90.00
_cell.angle_gamma   90.00
#
_symmetry.space_group_name_H-M   'P 1'
#
loop_
_entity.id
_entity.type
_entity.pdbx_description
1 polymer ?
#
loop_
_entity_poly.entity_id
_entity_poly.type
_entity_poly.pdbx_seq_one_letter_code
_entity_poly.pdbx_strand_id
1 'polypeptide(L)' 'MTSKIIVREYKPGDPSLVAHLNMVLYQKHYGFKGIFEYYLVKGLAEFLENPDGSQLWV' A
#
# COMPACT_ATOMS: atom_id res chain seq x y z
N MET A 1 14.05 10.90 -21.16
CA MET A 1 14.73 10.10 -20.12
C MET A 1 13.82 8.94 -19.76
N THR A 2 14.28 7.71 -19.91
CA THR A 2 13.47 6.53 -19.54
C THR A 2 13.70 6.27 -18.05
N SER A 3 12.70 6.57 -17.23
CA SER A 3 12.76 6.26 -15.79
C SER A 3 12.82 4.73 -15.63
N LYS A 4 13.90 4.24 -15.01
CA LYS A 4 14.03 2.82 -14.70
C LYS A 4 13.13 2.50 -13.50
N ILE A 5 12.13 1.66 -13.71
CA ILE A 5 11.26 1.15 -12.64
C ILE A 5 11.97 -0.04 -11.99
N ILE A 6 12.01 -0.06 -10.66
CA ILE A 6 12.57 -1.16 -9.86
C ILE A 6 11.48 -1.61 -8.90
N VAL A 7 11.20 -2.91 -8.88
CA VAL A 7 10.26 -3.53 -7.94
C VAL A 7 11.07 -4.29 -6.90
N ARG A 8 10.70 -4.15 -5.62
CA ARG A 8 11.42 -4.78 -4.50
C ARG A 8 10.47 -5.14 -3.36
N GLU A 9 10.96 -5.96 -2.44
CA GLU A 9 10.29 -6.14 -1.16
C GLU A 9 10.22 -4.83 -0.38
N TYR A 10 9.14 -4.68 0.38
CA TYR A 10 8.92 -3.53 1.23
C TYR A 10 9.97 -3.42 2.34
N LYS A 11 10.17 -2.20 2.84
CA LYS A 11 10.91 -1.88 4.05
C LYS A 11 9.99 -1.16 5.04
N PRO A 12 10.30 -1.16 6.35
CA PRO A 12 9.53 -0.38 7.32
C PRO A 12 9.29 1.06 6.82
N GLY A 13 8.03 1.48 6.83
CA GLY A 13 7.57 2.78 6.31
C GLY A 13 6.97 2.73 4.91
N ASP A 14 7.38 1.79 4.04
CA ASP A 14 6.78 1.65 2.70
C ASP A 14 5.26 1.35 2.74
N PRO A 15 4.74 0.45 3.60
CA PRO A 15 3.30 0.18 3.65
C PRO A 15 2.49 1.44 4.01
N SER A 16 3.00 2.28 4.91
CA SER A 16 2.36 3.55 5.27
C SER A 16 2.34 4.52 4.09
N LEU A 17 3.43 4.60 3.33
CA LEU A 17 3.48 5.40 2.10
C LEU A 17 2.51 4.87 1.04
N VAL A 18 2.48 3.55 0.82
CA VAL A 18 1.54 2.89 -0.10
C VAL A 18 0.09 3.15 0.30
N ALA A 19 -0.23 3.10 1.60
CA ALA A 19 -1.56 3.42 2.12
C ALA A 19 -1.96 4.86 1.76
N HIS A 20 -1.08 5.83 2.03
CA HIS A 20 -1.33 7.24 1.71
C HIS A 20 -1.53 7.45 0.20
N LEU A 21 -0.63 6.92 -0.64
CA LEU A 21 -0.73 7.05 -2.09
C LEU A 21 -2.01 6.42 -2.64
N ASN A 22 -2.42 5.27 -2.10
CA ASN A 22 -3.69 4.63 -2.46
C ASN A 22 -4.88 5.50 -2.07
N MET A 23 -4.89 6.13 -0.89
CA MET A 23 -5.99 7.01 -0.50
C MET A 23 -6.11 8.23 -1.43
N VAL A 24 -4.99 8.86 -1.79
CA VAL A 24 -4.97 9.99 -2.73
C VAL A 24 -5.52 9.58 -4.10
N LEU A 25 -5.08 8.43 -4.61
CA LEU A 25 -5.56 7.88 -5.88
C LEU A 25 -7.04 7.49 -5.80
N TYR A 26 -7.44 6.79 -4.75
CA TYR A 26 -8.82 6.34 -4.57
C TYR A 26 -9.79 7.51 -4.47
N GLN A 27 -9.45 8.54 -3.68
CA GLN A 27 -10.24 9.76 -3.57
C GLN A 27 -10.42 10.43 -4.93
N LYS A 28 -9.36 10.51 -5.74
CA LYS A 28 -9.40 11.11 -7.08
C LYS A 28 -10.35 10.37 -8.03
N HIS A 29 -10.40 9.04 -7.96
CA HIS A 29 -11.14 8.22 -8.92
C HIS A 29 -12.57 7.86 -8.48
N TYR A 30 -12.83 7.74 -7.18
CA TYR A 30 -14.07 7.15 -6.67
C TYR A 30 -14.77 7.99 -5.58
N GLY A 31 -14.15 9.10 -5.17
CA GLY A 31 -14.54 9.82 -3.96
C GLY A 31 -14.13 9.05 -2.69
N PHE A 32 -14.00 9.76 -1.57
CA PHE A 32 -13.53 9.12 -0.35
C PHE A 32 -14.65 8.34 0.34
N LYS A 33 -14.47 7.03 0.51
CA LYS A 33 -15.32 6.16 1.33
C LYS A 33 -14.48 5.67 2.50
N GLY A 34 -14.71 6.19 3.71
CA GLY A 34 -13.87 5.89 4.88
C GLY A 34 -13.74 4.40 5.21
N ILE A 35 -14.72 3.56 4.85
CA ILE A 35 -14.64 2.12 5.01
C ILE A 35 -13.48 1.48 4.21
N PHE A 36 -13.10 2.09 3.08
CA PHE A 36 -11.99 1.62 2.26
C PHE A 36 -10.65 1.75 2.98
N GLU A 37 -10.46 2.84 3.75
CA GLU A 37 -9.25 3.05 4.56
C GLU A 37 -9.04 1.94 5.57
N TYR A 38 -10.11 1.55 6.29
CA TYR A 38 -10.07 0.41 7.20
C TYR A 38 -9.61 -0.88 6.52
N TYR A 39 -10.18 -1.22 5.37
CA TYR A 39 -9.81 -2.45 4.65
C TYR A 39 -8.36 -2.42 4.17
N LEU A 40 -7.91 -1.29 3.61
CA LEU A 40 -6.55 -1.17 3.11
C LEU A 40 -5.53 -1.27 4.25
N VAL A 41 -5.73 -0.51 5.33
CA VAL A 41 -4.80 -0.50 6.46
C VAL A 41 -4.75 -1.87 7.13
N LYS A 42 -5.91 -2.54 7.29
CA LYS A 42 -5.95 -3.90 7.82
C LYS A 42 -5.14 -4.88 6.96
N GLY A 43 -5.36 -4.89 5.65
CA GLY A 43 -4.62 -5.80 4.75
C GLY A 43 -3.12 -5.53 4.74
N LEU A 44 -2.70 -4.25 4.78
CA LEU A 44 -1.28 -3.91 4.88
C LEU A 44 -0.66 -4.33 6.22
N ALA A 45 -1.41 -4.25 7.32
CA ALA A 45 -0.94 -4.69 8.62
C ALA A 45 -0.73 -6.21 8.69
N GLU A 46 -1.55 -7.01 8.01
CA GLU A 46 -1.39 -8.47 7.94
C GLU A 46 -0.03 -8.87 7.31
N PHE A 47 0.42 -8.16 6.26
CA PHE A 47 1.76 -8.36 5.67
C PHE A 47 2.92 -7.89 6.58
N LEU A 48 2.65 -6.99 7.53
CA LEU A 48 3.63 -6.56 8.52
C LEU A 48 3.75 -7.56 9.68
N GLU A 49 2.63 -8.14 10.09
CA GLU A 49 2.54 -9.04 11.26
C GLU A 49 3.13 -10.42 10.95
N ASN A 50 2.83 -11.00 9.80
CA ASN A 50 3.33 -12.31 9.41
C ASN A 50 3.69 -12.39 7.91
N PRO A 51 4.96 -12.15 7.54
CA PRO A 51 5.41 -12.25 6.15
C PRO A 51 5.54 -13.69 5.66
N ASP A 52 5.41 -14.71 6.52
CA ASP A 52 5.51 -16.11 6.11
C ASP A 52 4.26 -16.52 5.32
N GLY A 53 4.41 -16.55 3.99
CA GLY A 53 3.39 -16.98 3.03
C GLY A 53 3.00 -15.92 1.98
N SER A 54 3.34 -14.65 2.20
CA SER A 54 3.15 -13.57 1.22
C SER A 54 3.87 -12.27 1.65
N GLN A 55 4.21 -11.39 0.70
CA GLN A 55 4.99 -10.16 0.96
C GLN A 55 4.43 -8.97 0.18
N LEU A 56 4.55 -7.76 0.74
CA LEU A 56 4.27 -6.51 0.00
C LEU A 56 5.44 -6.16 -0.93
N TRP A 57 5.10 -5.88 -2.19
CA TRP A 57 6.03 -5.43 -3.22
C TRP A 57 5.77 -3.97 -3.58
N VAL A 58 6.85 -3.20 -3.74
CA VAL A 58 6.84 -1.75 -3.96
C VAL A 58 7.68 -1.41 -5.18
#